data_AF-A0A1S8BJS4-F1
#
_entry.id   AF-A0A1S8BJS4-F1
#
_cell.length_a   1.000
_cell.length_b   1.000
_cell.length_c   1.000
_cell.angle_alpha   90.00
_cell.angle_beta   90.00
_cell.angle_gamma   90.00
#
_symmetry.space_group_name_H-M   'P 1'
#
loop_
_entity.id
_entity.type
_entity.pdbx_description
1 polymer ?
#
loop_
_entity_poly.entity_id
_entity_poly.type
_entity_poly.pdbx_seq_one_letter_code
_entity_poly.pdbx_strand_id
1 'polypeptide(L)' 'MGPNTPIKLFTPAFVSQLSAEKLQDIAGEEPSTRRRRAQLLKEQEDLEKGRKILF' A
#
# COMPACT_ATOMS: atom_id res chain seq x y z
N MET A 1 -25.80 8.50 15.45
CA MET A 1 -25.29 7.30 14.73
C MET A 1 -26.26 6.16 14.99
N GLY A 2 -27.02 5.72 13.98
CA GLY A 2 -28.09 4.72 14.15
C GLY A 2 -27.58 3.27 14.23
N PRO A 3 -28.43 2.31 14.65
CA PRO A 3 -28.04 0.92 14.78
C PRO A 3 -27.71 0.19 13.47
N ASN A 4 -28.12 0.73 12.32
CA ASN A 4 -27.98 0.11 11.00
C ASN A 4 -26.95 0.84 10.10
N THR A 5 -25.96 1.52 10.68
CA THR A 5 -24.91 2.16 9.86
C THR A 5 -23.91 1.11 9.34
N PRO A 6 -23.49 1.17 8.06
CA PRO A 6 -22.49 0.25 7.50
C PRO A 6 -21.19 0.18 8.31
N ILE A 7 -20.88 1.27 9.03
CA ILE A 7 -19.72 1.37 9.91
C ILE A 7 -19.72 0.31 11.03
N LYS A 8 -20.89 -0.11 11.53
CA LYS A 8 -20.95 -1.19 12.54
C LYS A 8 -20.50 -2.56 12.02
N LEU A 9 -20.52 -2.76 10.69
CA LEU A 9 -20.11 -4.01 10.07
C LEU A 9 -18.59 -4.05 9.82
N PHE A 10 -17.96 -2.88 9.65
CA PHE A 10 -16.52 -2.76 9.45
C PHE A 10 -15.79 -2.72 10.80
N THR A 11 -15.72 -3.87 11.47
CA THR A 11 -15.03 -4.04 12.76
C THR A 11 -13.63 -4.62 12.60
N PRO A 12 -12.71 -4.45 13.56
CA PRO A 12 -11.41 -5.13 13.53
C PRO A 12 -11.52 -6.65 13.41
N ALA A 13 -12.53 -7.25 14.06
CA ALA A 13 -12.81 -8.68 13.98
C ALA A 13 -13.25 -9.12 12.57
N PHE A 14 -13.99 -8.27 11.85
CA PHE A 14 -14.32 -8.50 10.45
C PHE A 14 -13.07 -8.44 9.57
N VAL A 15 -12.22 -7.42 9.76
CA VAL A 15 -10.97 -7.25 8.98
C VAL A 15 -10.01 -8.41 9.22
N SER A 16 -9.89 -8.90 10.46
CA SER A 16 -8.99 -10.02 10.79
C SER A 16 -9.43 -11.37 10.21
N GLN A 17 -10.67 -11.47 9.74
CA GLN A 17 -11.21 -12.67 9.09
C GLN A 17 -11.08 -12.63 7.55
N LEU A 18 -10.63 -11.51 6.97
CA LEU A 18 -10.43 -11.41 5.52
C LEU A 18 -9.19 -12.21 5.09
N SER A 19 -9.29 -12.87 3.93
CA SER A 19 -8.14 -13.55 3.33
C SER A 19 -7.11 -12.53 2.83
N ALA A 20 -5.87 -12.98 2.67
CA ALA A 20 -4.82 -12.15 2.09
C ALA A 20 -5.19 -11.64 0.70
N GLU A 21 -5.87 -12.44 -0.14
CA GLU A 21 -6.33 -11.96 -1.45
C GLU A 21 -7.37 -10.84 -1.30
N LYS A 22 -8.36 -10.99 -0.42
CA LYS A 22 -9.37 -9.94 -0.20
C LYS A 22 -8.77 -8.64 0.35
N LEU A 23 -7.78 -8.74 1.24
CA LEU A 23 -7.06 -7.57 1.74
C LEU A 23 -6.24 -6.91 0.62
N GLN A 24 -5.62 -7.71 -0.24
CA GLN A 24 -4.89 -7.21 -1.40
C GLN A 24 -5.82 -6.54 -2.42
N ASP A 25 -7.03 -7.04 -2.63
CA ASP A 25 -8.02 -6.46 -3.54
C ASP A 25 -8.62 -5.15 -3.00
N ILE A 26 -8.86 -5.07 -1.68
CA ILE A 26 -9.52 -3.91 -1.06
C ILE A 26 -8.51 -2.79 -0.74
N ALA A 27 -7.35 -3.15 -0.20
CA ALA A 27 -6.41 -2.21 0.39
C ALA A 27 -5.00 -2.30 -0.19
N GLY A 28 -4.74 -3.26 -1.07
CA GLY A 28 -3.42 -3.46 -1.65
C GLY A 28 -3.10 -2.47 -2.78
N GLU A 29 -1.81 -2.28 -3.04
CA GLU A 29 -1.36 -1.45 -4.16
C GLU A 29 -1.69 -2.12 -5.50
N GLU A 30 -2.27 -1.34 -6.41
CA GLU A 30 -2.39 -1.63 -7.84
C GLU A 30 -1.02 -2.01 -8.44
N PRO A 31 -0.94 -3.00 -9.36
CA PRO A 31 0.32 -3.44 -9.94
C PRO A 31 1.12 -2.32 -10.62
N SER A 32 0.44 -1.37 -11.26
CA SER A 32 1.06 -0.19 -11.90
C SER A 32 1.70 0.74 -10.86
N THR A 33 1.00 1.03 -9.77
CA THR A 33 1.49 1.82 -8.64
C THR A 33 2.71 1.17 -7.99
N ARG A 34 2.65 -0.15 -7.76
CA ARG A 34 3.77 -0.93 -7.20
C ARG A 34 5.01 -0.88 -8.09
N ARG A 35 4.84 -1.03 -9.40
CA ARG A 35 5.94 -0.91 -10.39
C ARG A 35 6.52 0.49 -10.40
N ARG A 36 5.67 1.52 -10.36
CA ARG A 36 6.13 2.92 -10.34
C ARG A 36 6.91 3.23 -9.05
N ARG A 37 6.45 2.74 -7.90
CA ARG A 37 7.16 2.85 -6.62
C ARG A 37 8.55 2.22 -6.70
N ALA A 38 8.66 1.01 -7.26
CA ALA A 38 9.94 0.33 -7.43
C ALA A 38 10.89 1.10 -8.36
N GLN A 39 10.38 1.68 -9.45
CA GLN A 39 11.18 2.51 -10.36
C GLN A 39 11.71 3.77 -9.66
N LEU A 40 10.87 4.46 -8.89
CA LEU A 40 11.27 5.68 -8.17
C LEU A 40 12.31 5.40 -7.10
N LEU A 41 12.19 4.29 -6.35
CA LEU A 41 13.19 3.91 -5.36
C LEU A 41 14.56 3.64 -6.02
N LYS A 42 14.57 2.99 -7.19
CA LYS A 42 15.80 2.78 -7.95
C LYS A 42 16.41 4.11 -8.41
N GLU A 43 15.59 5.00 -8.96
CA GLU A 43 16.05 6.33 -9.40
C GLU A 43 16.64 7.13 -8.23
N GLN A 44 16.00 7.09 -7.06
CA GLN A 44 16.54 7.71 -5.85
C GLN A 44 17.89 7.11 -5.47
N GLU A 45 18.03 5.79 -5.46
CA GLU A 45 19.29 5.11 -5.14
C GLU A 45 20.41 5.49 -6.13
N ASP A 46 20.09 5.53 -7.43
CA ASP A 46 21.04 5.89 -8.48
C ASP A 46 21.48 7.36 -8.34
N LEU A 47 20.55 8.28 -8.03
CA LEU A 47 20.86 9.68 -7.75
C LEU A 47 21.72 9.84 -6.49
N GLU A 48 21.44 9.09 -5.42
CA GLU A 48 22.23 9.12 -4.19
C GLU A 48 23.66 8.61 -4.42
N LYS A 49 23.83 7.56 -5.24
CA LYS A 49 25.15 7.07 -5.66
C LYS A 49 25.89 8.11 -6.49
N GLY A 50 25.23 8.70 -7.49
CA GLY A 50 25.81 9.76 -8.32
C GLY A 50 26.28 10.94 -7.48
N ARG A 51 25.48 11.37 -6.50
CA ARG A 51 25.86 12.45 -5.57
C ARG A 51 27.13 12.12 -4.77
N LYS A 52 27.28 10.89 -4.26
CA LYS A 52 28.48 10.44 -3.51
C LYS A 52 29.75 10.32 -4.36
N ILE A 53 29.62 10.27 -5.68
CA ILE A 53 30.78 10.27 -6.59
C ILE A 53 31.24 11.72 -6.83
N LEU A 54 30.29 12.67 -6.87
CA LEU A 54 30.55 14.08 -7.16
C LEU A 54 31.06 14.87 -5.95
N PHE A 55 30.72 14.45 -4.73
CA PHE A 55 31.10 15.09 -3.46
C PHE A 55 31.67 14.04 -2.51
#